data_AF-A0A965FW47-F1
#
_entry.id   AF-A0A965FW47-F1
#
_cell.length_a   1.000
_cell.length_b   1.000
_cell.length_c   1.000
_cell.angle_alpha   90.00
_cell.angle_beta   90.00
_cell.angle_gamma   90.00
#
_symmetry.space_group_name_H-M   'P 1'
#
loop_
_entity.id
_entity.type
_entity.pdbx_description
1 polymer ?
#
loop_
_entity_poly.entity_id
_entity_poly.type
_entity_poly.pdbx_seq_one_letter_code
_entity_poly.pdbx_strand_id
1 'polypeptide(L)'
;MMTTDLLVDTFIFKSENDLSAPDFVQDETTVRVDLGADDIGFGVAAQDNRTDIGYLIYTEEPVSERFSNMVAGASDRFFAVSYNASNHTWYYHANDKLYAFVPSATDRLVAVLDFGSDTAHILTGPQDPIGGIEAGVVATDLQITPQVWNGVYNNGEFSLPAGASEKFFATTYDATRNVWFYHANDVL
;
A
#
# COMPACT_ATOMS: atom_id res chain seq x y z
N MET A 1 21.05 -6.40 -37.03
CA MET A 1 19.60 -6.46 -36.78
C MET A 1 19.46 -6.62 -35.27
N MET A 2 18.93 -5.57 -34.62
CA MET A 2 18.56 -5.39 -33.21
C MET A 2 19.60 -5.71 -32.11
N THR A 3 20.24 -4.62 -31.68
CA THR A 3 20.67 -4.35 -30.30
C THR A 3 19.46 -4.00 -29.44
N THR A 4 19.39 -4.53 -28.23
CA THR A 4 18.56 -3.98 -27.14
C THR A 4 19.46 -3.77 -25.94
N ASP A 5 19.95 -2.54 -25.79
CA ASP A 5 20.49 -2.01 -24.54
C ASP A 5 19.31 -1.82 -23.58
N LEU A 6 19.36 -2.47 -22.42
CA LEU A 6 18.50 -2.14 -21.29
C LEU A 6 19.29 -1.13 -20.43
N LEU A 7 18.92 0.14 -20.51
CA LEU A 7 19.39 1.18 -19.61
C LEU A 7 18.84 0.89 -18.21
N VAL A 8 19.71 0.39 -17.31
CA VAL A 8 19.48 0.51 -15.87
C VAL A 8 20.06 1.85 -15.48
N ASP A 9 19.21 2.84 -15.30
CA ASP A 9 19.62 4.19 -14.89
C ASP A 9 20.10 4.11 -13.42
N THR A 10 21.40 3.88 -13.26
CA THR A 10 22.06 3.86 -11.95
C THR A 10 22.28 5.31 -11.53
N PHE A 11 21.44 5.82 -10.62
CA PHE A 11 21.72 7.09 -9.96
C PHE A 11 22.93 6.92 -9.03
N ILE A 12 24.13 7.25 -9.55
CA ILE A 12 25.36 7.36 -8.76
C ILE A 12 25.41 8.79 -8.19
N PHE A 13 25.10 8.98 -6.90
CA PHE A 13 25.58 10.17 -6.20
C PHE A 13 27.00 9.92 -5.71
N LYS A 14 27.98 10.47 -6.44
CA LYS A 14 29.29 10.77 -5.87
C LYS A 14 29.34 12.25 -5.52
N SER A 15 29.44 12.57 -4.24
CA SER A 15 30.21 13.74 -3.82
C SER A 15 31.38 13.25 -2.97
N GLU A 16 32.56 13.32 -3.56
CA GLU A 16 33.83 13.10 -2.87
C GLU A 16 34.00 14.24 -1.85
N ASN A 17 34.22 13.94 -0.55
CA ASN A 17 35.40 14.36 0.23
C ASN A 17 35.28 14.19 1.78
N ASP A 18 34.91 13.02 2.32
CA ASP A 18 35.18 12.68 3.73
C ASP A 18 35.50 11.19 3.90
N LEU A 19 36.79 10.86 3.96
CA LEU A 19 37.31 9.51 4.19
C LEU A 19 37.50 9.28 5.71
N SER A 20 36.43 9.27 6.49
CA SER A 20 36.50 8.84 7.90
C SER A 20 35.24 8.27 8.55
N ALA A 21 34.10 8.19 7.86
CA ALA A 21 32.92 7.50 8.37
C ALA A 21 32.84 6.05 7.83
N PRO A 22 32.38 5.07 8.62
CA PRO A 22 32.08 3.74 8.08
C PRO A 22 31.04 3.88 6.96
N ASP A 23 31.31 3.24 5.82
CA ASP A 23 30.43 3.23 4.64
C ASP A 23 29.01 2.79 5.04
N PHE A 24 28.12 3.77 5.24
CA PHE A 24 26.69 3.51 5.29
C PHE A 24 26.25 3.31 3.84
N VAL A 25 26.07 2.05 3.45
CA VAL A 25 25.45 1.70 2.18
C VAL A 25 23.98 2.12 2.24
N GLN A 26 23.67 3.31 1.72
CA GLN A 26 22.31 3.71 1.39
C GLN A 26 21.92 3.01 0.08
N ASP A 27 21.36 1.81 0.18
CA ASP A 27 20.74 1.11 -0.95
C ASP A 27 19.25 0.88 -0.67
N GLU A 28 18.54 1.95 -0.33
CA GLU A 28 17.08 1.94 -0.29
C GLU A 28 16.55 2.36 -1.65
N THR A 29 16.12 1.39 -2.46
CA THR A 29 15.39 1.69 -3.69
C THR A 29 13.95 2.06 -3.34
N THR A 30 13.66 3.36 -3.38
CA THR A 30 12.29 3.88 -3.38
C THR A 30 11.62 3.48 -4.69
N VAL A 31 10.70 2.50 -4.63
CA VAL A 31 9.88 2.12 -5.79
C VAL A 31 8.72 3.08 -5.94
N ARG A 32 8.52 3.62 -7.14
CA ARG A 32 7.46 4.56 -7.47
C ARG A 32 6.29 3.80 -8.11
N VAL A 33 5.23 3.50 -7.35
CA VAL A 33 4.02 2.82 -7.86
C VAL A 33 3.04 3.83 -8.44
N ASP A 34 2.83 3.87 -9.75
CA ASP A 34 1.89 4.81 -10.39
C ASP A 34 0.45 4.29 -10.37
N LEU A 35 -0.37 4.83 -9.45
CA LEU A 35 -1.79 4.48 -9.36
C LEU A 35 -2.67 5.11 -10.45
N GLY A 36 -2.12 5.99 -11.30
CA GLY A 36 -2.85 6.65 -12.38
C GLY A 36 -3.24 5.71 -13.54
N ALA A 37 -2.60 4.55 -13.62
CA ALA A 37 -2.87 3.51 -14.63
C ALA A 37 -3.69 2.32 -14.07
N ASP A 38 -3.87 2.24 -12.76
CA ASP A 38 -4.54 1.11 -12.12
C ASP A 38 -6.06 1.31 -12.07
N ASP A 39 -6.80 0.20 -12.26
CA ASP A 39 -8.25 0.19 -12.12
C ASP A 39 -8.63 0.27 -10.63
N ILE A 40 -8.89 1.49 -10.17
CA ILE A 40 -9.44 1.74 -8.83
C ILE A 40 -10.90 1.26 -8.70
N GLY A 41 -11.52 0.86 -9.80
CA GLY A 41 -12.90 0.37 -9.85
C GLY A 41 -13.88 1.38 -9.25
N PHE A 42 -14.89 0.83 -8.60
CA PHE A 42 -15.89 1.58 -7.82
C PHE A 42 -15.39 1.93 -6.42
N GLY A 43 -14.26 1.37 -5.98
CA GLY A 43 -13.70 1.56 -4.65
C GLY A 43 -13.30 0.24 -3.99
N VAL A 44 -13.17 0.29 -2.67
CA VAL A 44 -12.75 -0.81 -1.82
C VAL A 44 -13.93 -1.31 -1.03
N ALA A 45 -14.19 -2.61 -1.20
CA ALA A 45 -15.28 -3.31 -0.54
C ALA A 45 -14.95 -3.60 0.93
N ALA A 46 -15.84 -3.28 1.85
CA ALA A 46 -15.82 -3.67 3.25
C ALA A 46 -17.24 -3.97 3.77
N GLN A 47 -17.33 -4.59 4.95
CA GLN A 47 -18.62 -4.98 5.53
C GLN A 47 -19.32 -3.79 6.23
N ASP A 48 -20.56 -3.49 5.82
CA ASP A 48 -21.43 -2.39 6.29
C ASP A 48 -21.45 -2.09 7.80
N ASN A 49 -21.35 -3.10 8.66
CA ASN A 49 -21.65 -2.97 10.10
C ASN A 49 -20.47 -3.34 11.00
N ARG A 50 -19.25 -3.26 10.48
CA ARG A 50 -18.07 -3.52 11.30
C ARG A 50 -17.74 -2.32 12.17
N THR A 51 -17.13 -2.61 13.31
CA THR A 51 -16.73 -1.58 14.29
C THR A 51 -15.30 -1.77 14.78
N ASP A 52 -14.55 -2.68 14.16
CA ASP A 52 -13.17 -2.96 14.49
C ASP A 52 -12.21 -2.19 13.57
N ILE A 53 -10.93 -2.38 13.81
CA ILE A 53 -9.87 -1.80 13.00
C ILE A 53 -9.47 -2.79 11.91
N GLY A 54 -9.37 -2.28 10.69
CA GLY A 54 -8.78 -2.95 9.55
C GLY A 54 -7.70 -2.10 8.92
N TYR A 55 -7.30 -2.52 7.72
CA TYR A 55 -6.29 -1.84 6.94
C TYR A 55 -6.69 -1.82 5.47
N LEU A 56 -6.27 -0.77 4.78
CA LEU A 56 -6.22 -0.75 3.34
C LEU A 56 -4.89 -1.35 2.90
N ILE A 57 -4.93 -2.31 1.99
CA ILE A 57 -3.73 -2.92 1.42
C ILE A 57 -3.64 -2.57 -0.07
N TYR A 58 -2.43 -2.30 -0.54
CA TYR A 58 -2.06 -2.32 -1.94
C TYR A 58 -1.45 -3.67 -2.28
N THR A 59 -1.68 -4.16 -3.50
CA THR A 59 -1.02 -5.35 -4.04
C THR A 59 -0.62 -5.17 -5.51
N GLU A 60 0.51 -5.75 -5.90
CA GLU A 60 0.95 -5.79 -7.30
C GLU A 60 0.24 -6.86 -8.14
N GLU A 61 -0.32 -7.89 -7.52
CA GLU A 61 -1.07 -8.94 -8.22
C GLU A 61 -2.56 -8.55 -8.28
N PRO A 62 -3.22 -8.59 -9.46
CA PRO A 62 -4.61 -8.22 -9.60
C PRO A 62 -5.53 -8.90 -8.57
N VAL A 63 -6.32 -8.12 -7.85
CA VAL A 63 -7.26 -8.61 -6.83
C VAL A 63 -8.22 -9.64 -7.44
N SER A 64 -8.66 -9.41 -8.68
CA SER A 64 -9.52 -10.33 -9.43
C SER A 64 -8.87 -11.68 -9.76
N GLU A 65 -7.54 -11.73 -9.87
CA GLU A 65 -6.79 -12.98 -10.06
C GLU A 65 -6.54 -13.70 -8.72
N ARG A 66 -6.36 -12.95 -7.63
CA ARG A 66 -6.12 -13.49 -6.28
C ARG A 66 -7.36 -14.06 -5.63
N PHE A 67 -8.50 -13.41 -5.80
CA PHE A 67 -9.69 -13.64 -4.99
C PHE A 67 -10.94 -13.88 -5.82
N SER A 68 -11.40 -15.14 -5.84
CA SER A 68 -12.60 -15.53 -6.57
C SER A 68 -13.92 -14.99 -5.97
N ASN A 69 -13.91 -14.51 -4.73
CA ASN A 69 -15.10 -14.02 -4.04
C ASN A 69 -15.19 -12.49 -4.00
N MET A 70 -14.22 -11.77 -4.59
CA MET A 70 -14.26 -10.31 -4.58
C MET A 70 -15.51 -9.80 -5.28
N VAL A 71 -16.12 -8.75 -4.73
CA VAL A 71 -17.30 -8.13 -5.34
C VAL A 71 -16.93 -7.52 -6.69
N ALA A 72 -17.83 -7.68 -7.68
CA ALA A 72 -17.61 -7.14 -9.01
C ALA A 72 -17.48 -5.61 -8.99
N GLY A 73 -16.48 -5.09 -9.69
CA GLY A 73 -16.20 -3.66 -9.76
C GLY A 73 -15.41 -3.11 -8.57
N ALA A 74 -14.98 -3.92 -7.61
CA ALA A 74 -13.97 -3.50 -6.64
C ALA A 74 -12.65 -3.13 -7.34
N SER A 75 -11.82 -2.33 -6.67
CA SER A 75 -10.47 -2.04 -7.13
C SER A 75 -9.68 -3.31 -7.38
N ASP A 76 -8.91 -3.32 -8.47
CA ASP A 76 -8.07 -4.46 -8.84
C ASP A 76 -6.69 -4.43 -8.16
N ARG A 77 -6.42 -3.40 -7.34
CA ARG A 77 -5.14 -3.20 -6.62
C ARG A 77 -5.29 -2.97 -5.12
N PHE A 78 -6.48 -2.59 -4.68
CA PHE A 78 -6.74 -2.24 -3.30
C PHE A 78 -7.89 -3.04 -2.73
N PHE A 79 -7.72 -3.48 -1.48
CA PHE A 79 -8.79 -4.14 -0.74
C PHE A 79 -8.68 -3.89 0.76
N ALA A 80 -9.80 -4.00 1.47
CA ALA A 80 -9.83 -3.89 2.92
C ALA A 80 -9.50 -5.23 3.55
N VAL A 81 -8.74 -5.21 4.64
CA VAL A 81 -8.33 -6.41 5.37
C VAL A 81 -8.48 -6.23 6.88
N SER A 82 -8.61 -7.35 7.59
CA SER A 82 -8.53 -7.42 9.05
C SER A 82 -7.54 -8.51 9.47
N TYR A 83 -6.74 -8.25 10.49
CA TYR A 83 -5.82 -9.22 11.06
C TYR A 83 -6.35 -9.79 12.36
N ASN A 84 -6.44 -11.11 12.47
CA ASN A 84 -6.74 -11.78 13.72
C ASN A 84 -5.45 -12.24 14.38
N ALA A 85 -5.01 -11.50 15.40
CA ALA A 85 -3.77 -11.79 16.12
C ALA A 85 -3.83 -13.09 16.95
N SER A 86 -5.02 -13.58 17.32
CA SER A 86 -5.15 -14.81 18.11
C SER A 86 -4.84 -16.06 17.30
N ASN A 87 -5.11 -16.05 15.99
CA ASN A 87 -4.83 -17.17 15.09
C ASN A 87 -3.86 -16.82 13.94
N HIS A 88 -3.24 -15.64 13.99
CA HIS A 88 -2.29 -15.14 12.99
C HIS A 88 -2.81 -15.21 11.56
N THR A 89 -4.11 -14.96 11.37
CA THR A 89 -4.78 -15.08 10.06
C THR A 89 -5.24 -13.73 9.56
N TRP A 90 -4.97 -13.46 8.28
CA TRP A 90 -5.48 -12.31 7.55
C TRP A 90 -6.79 -12.64 6.84
N TYR A 91 -7.70 -11.68 6.84
CA TYR A 91 -8.97 -11.77 6.14
C TYR A 91 -9.13 -10.57 5.22
N TYR A 92 -9.48 -10.80 3.96
CA TYR A 92 -9.96 -9.71 3.09
C TYR A 92 -11.47 -9.60 3.18
N HIS A 93 -11.96 -8.38 2.95
CA HIS A 93 -13.38 -8.09 2.90
C HIS A 93 -13.86 -8.21 1.46
N ALA A 94 -15.01 -8.87 1.29
CA ALA A 94 -15.63 -9.11 0.00
C ALA A 94 -17.08 -8.59 0.01
N ASN A 95 -17.26 -7.36 0.50
CA ASN A 95 -18.56 -6.78 0.84
C ASN A 95 -19.21 -7.46 2.06
N ASP A 96 -19.98 -8.55 1.90
CA ASP A 96 -20.78 -9.10 3.02
C ASP A 96 -20.03 -10.11 3.90
N LYS A 97 -18.84 -10.56 3.47
CA LYS A 97 -18.08 -11.65 4.11
C LYS A 97 -16.59 -11.37 4.20
N LEU A 98 -15.98 -12.04 5.18
CA LEU A 98 -14.55 -12.16 5.32
C LEU A 98 -14.06 -13.50 4.77
N TYR A 99 -12.94 -13.47 4.06
CA TYR A 99 -12.29 -14.66 3.54
C TYR A 99 -10.83 -14.65 3.96
N ALA A 100 -10.36 -15.77 4.51
CA ALA A 100 -8.96 -15.92 4.87
C ALA A 100 -8.07 -15.88 3.61
N PHE A 101 -6.93 -15.22 3.69
CA PHE A 101 -5.92 -15.23 2.63
C PHE A 101 -4.50 -15.26 3.20
N VAL A 102 -3.55 -15.60 2.34
CA VAL A 102 -2.13 -15.51 2.64
C VAL A 102 -1.59 -14.26 1.95
N PRO A 103 -0.96 -13.33 2.68
CA PRO A 103 -0.34 -12.16 2.07
C PRO A 103 0.74 -12.53 1.06
N SER A 104 0.83 -11.74 0.00
CA SER A 104 1.95 -11.77 -0.95
C SER A 104 3.11 -10.95 -0.42
N ALA A 105 4.33 -11.24 -0.89
CA ALA A 105 5.51 -10.42 -0.59
C ALA A 105 5.42 -8.99 -1.16
N THR A 106 4.52 -8.76 -2.12
CA THR A 106 4.25 -7.46 -2.75
C THR A 106 3.09 -6.71 -2.10
N ASP A 107 2.48 -7.27 -1.05
CA ASP A 107 1.41 -6.61 -0.32
C ASP A 107 1.97 -5.54 0.62
N ARG A 108 1.33 -4.36 0.64
CA ARG A 108 1.71 -3.24 1.50
C ARG A 108 0.50 -2.65 2.20
N LEU A 109 0.55 -2.52 3.52
CA LEU A 109 -0.48 -1.80 4.29
C LEU A 109 -0.26 -0.29 4.11
N VAL A 110 -1.25 0.38 3.49
CA VAL A 110 -1.15 1.81 3.14
C VAL A 110 -1.92 2.71 4.10
N ALA A 111 -2.97 2.18 4.75
CA ALA A 111 -3.80 2.95 5.67
C ALA A 111 -4.40 2.05 6.75
N VAL A 112 -4.68 2.65 7.90
CA VAL A 112 -5.60 2.10 8.89
C VAL A 112 -7.02 2.50 8.50
N LEU A 113 -7.94 1.54 8.57
CA LEU A 113 -9.38 1.77 8.40
C LEU A 113 -10.05 1.54 9.76
N ASP A 114 -10.78 2.53 10.26
CA ASP A 114 -11.67 2.34 11.40
C ASP A 114 -13.09 2.24 10.87
N PHE A 115 -13.61 1.00 10.87
CA PHE A 115 -14.94 0.71 10.35
C PHE A 115 -16.04 1.26 11.27
N GLY A 116 -15.76 1.49 12.56
CA GLY A 116 -16.76 1.97 13.51
C GLY A 116 -16.94 3.48 13.49
N SER A 117 -15.88 4.23 13.15
CA SER A 117 -15.92 5.68 13.03
C SER A 117 -16.00 6.19 11.60
N ASP A 118 -15.98 5.29 10.60
CA ASP A 118 -15.92 5.61 9.18
C ASP A 118 -14.75 6.54 8.87
N THR A 119 -13.55 6.14 9.28
CA THR A 119 -12.33 6.93 9.03
C THR A 119 -11.23 6.09 8.42
N ALA A 120 -10.35 6.77 7.68
CA ALA A 120 -9.15 6.19 7.10
C ALA A 120 -7.95 7.09 7.40
N HIS A 121 -6.86 6.48 7.85
CA HIS A 121 -5.63 7.16 8.22
C HIS A 121 -4.46 6.54 7.46
N ILE A 122 -3.88 7.28 6.51
CA ILE A 122 -2.70 6.83 5.78
C ILE A 122 -1.54 6.58 6.76
N LEU A 123 -0.88 5.44 6.58
CA LEU A 123 0.32 5.06 7.32
C LEU A 123 1.53 5.74 6.65
N THR A 124 1.92 6.93 7.08
CA THR A 124 3.06 7.66 6.50
C THR A 124 4.37 7.37 7.22
N GLY A 125 5.48 7.39 6.47
CA GLY A 125 6.82 7.16 6.99
C GLY A 125 7.10 5.69 7.39
N PRO A 126 8.23 5.45 8.07
CA PRO A 126 8.61 4.11 8.52
C PRO A 126 7.56 3.52 9.46
N GLN A 127 7.15 2.28 9.19
CA GLN A 127 6.24 1.50 10.05
C GLN A 127 6.86 0.13 10.28
N ASP A 128 6.60 -0.47 11.45
CA ASP A 128 6.89 -1.87 11.67
C ASP A 128 5.92 -2.74 10.85
N PRO A 129 6.35 -3.91 10.34
CA PRO A 129 5.43 -4.86 9.71
C PRO A 129 4.33 -5.29 10.69
N ILE A 130 3.08 -5.23 10.23
CA ILE A 130 1.92 -5.64 11.01
C ILE A 130 1.52 -7.02 10.53
N GLY A 131 1.41 -8.00 11.43
CA GLY A 131 0.99 -9.36 11.08
C GLY A 131 1.82 -10.01 9.94
N GLY A 132 3.08 -9.61 9.79
CA GLY A 132 3.98 -10.07 8.73
C GLY A 132 3.82 -9.35 7.38
N ILE A 133 2.91 -8.38 7.27
CA ILE A 133 2.77 -7.51 6.10
C ILE A 133 3.49 -6.20 6.37
N GLU A 134 4.35 -5.88 5.43
CA GLU A 134 5.02 -4.61 5.29
C GLU A 134 4.04 -3.42 5.30
N ALA A 135 4.38 -2.34 6.01
CA ALA A 135 3.47 -1.22 6.23
C ALA A 135 4.14 0.13 5.94
N GLY A 136 3.31 1.11 5.56
CA GLY A 136 3.73 2.49 5.42
C GLY A 136 4.07 2.93 4.00
N VAL A 137 3.92 4.23 3.78
CA VAL A 137 4.20 4.94 2.53
C VAL A 137 5.12 6.14 2.81
N VAL A 138 6.16 6.34 2.01
CA VAL A 138 7.09 7.48 2.19
C VAL A 138 6.43 8.81 1.84
N ALA A 139 5.64 8.83 0.77
CA ALA A 139 4.84 9.97 0.33
C ALA A 139 3.63 9.41 -0.41
N THR A 140 2.49 10.11 -0.35
CA THR A 140 1.32 9.81 -1.17
C THR A 140 0.39 11.03 -1.17
N ASP A 141 -0.33 11.24 -2.26
CA ASP A 141 -1.50 12.11 -2.32
C ASP A 141 -2.80 11.29 -2.13
N LEU A 142 -2.72 9.98 -1.83
CA LEU A 142 -3.88 9.08 -1.70
C LEU A 142 -4.91 9.68 -0.77
N GLN A 143 -6.14 9.81 -1.27
CA GLN A 143 -7.28 10.22 -0.48
C GLN A 143 -8.19 9.01 -0.39
N ILE A 144 -8.73 8.76 0.79
CA ILE A 144 -9.67 7.67 1.01
C ILE A 144 -10.93 8.33 1.52
N THR A 145 -12.04 8.13 0.82
CA THR A 145 -13.34 8.69 1.22
C THR A 145 -14.21 7.56 1.75
N PRO A 146 -14.44 7.50 3.07
CA PRO A 146 -15.34 6.53 3.67
C PRO A 146 -16.78 6.75 3.20
N GLN A 147 -17.57 5.69 3.29
CA GLN A 147 -18.98 5.66 2.96
C GLN A 147 -19.32 5.98 1.49
N VAL A 148 -18.46 5.61 0.55
CA VAL A 148 -18.65 5.90 -0.88
C VAL A 148 -18.28 4.70 -1.75
N TRP A 149 -19.17 4.36 -2.67
CA TRP A 149 -18.98 3.36 -3.72
C TRP A 149 -19.45 3.92 -5.07
N ASN A 150 -18.57 3.90 -6.08
CA ASN A 150 -18.81 4.45 -7.41
C ASN A 150 -19.33 5.90 -7.38
N GLY A 151 -18.78 6.72 -6.48
CA GLY A 151 -19.16 8.12 -6.31
C GLY A 151 -20.51 8.37 -5.62
N VAL A 152 -21.18 7.33 -5.12
CA VAL A 152 -22.45 7.43 -4.40
C VAL A 152 -22.27 6.95 -2.96
N TYR A 153 -23.01 7.53 -2.02
CA TYR A 153 -23.02 7.06 -0.63
C TYR A 153 -23.34 5.57 -0.57
N ASN A 154 -22.48 4.79 0.07
CA ASN A 154 -22.71 3.38 0.33
C ASN A 154 -22.06 3.00 1.66
N ASN A 155 -22.83 2.33 2.53
CA ASN A 155 -22.40 2.09 3.89
C ASN A 155 -21.25 1.06 3.94
N GLY A 156 -20.25 1.27 4.79
CA GLY A 156 -19.06 0.44 4.93
C GLY A 156 -17.98 0.65 3.87
N GLU A 157 -18.28 1.22 2.71
CA GLU A 157 -17.35 1.21 1.56
C GLU A 157 -16.38 2.38 1.54
N PHE A 158 -15.21 2.20 0.92
CA PHE A 158 -14.17 3.23 0.83
C PHE A 158 -13.83 3.55 -0.62
N SER A 159 -14.10 4.78 -1.06
CA SER A 159 -13.73 5.23 -2.41
C SER A 159 -12.28 5.69 -2.45
N LEU A 160 -11.61 5.34 -3.54
CA LEU A 160 -10.33 5.90 -3.94
C LEU A 160 -10.57 6.91 -5.08
N PRO A 161 -9.83 8.04 -5.16
CA PRO A 161 -10.03 9.04 -6.19
C PRO A 161 -9.59 8.52 -7.57
N ALA A 162 -10.47 8.64 -8.56
CA ALA A 162 -10.15 8.37 -9.95
C ALA A 162 -9.11 9.37 -10.48
N GLY A 163 -8.11 8.87 -11.20
CA GLY A 163 -7.17 9.71 -11.95
C GLY A 163 -6.24 10.55 -11.09
N ALA A 164 -5.86 10.05 -9.93
CA ALA A 164 -4.94 10.77 -9.09
C ALA A 164 -3.53 10.76 -9.69
N SER A 165 -3.15 11.92 -10.22
CA SER A 165 -2.12 12.05 -11.24
C SER A 165 -0.69 11.88 -10.76
N GLU A 166 -0.42 11.76 -9.45
CA GLU A 166 0.92 11.50 -8.94
C GLU A 166 0.86 10.82 -7.56
N LYS A 167 0.20 9.65 -7.47
CA LYS A 167 0.23 8.85 -6.25
C LYS A 167 1.27 7.78 -6.37
N PHE A 168 2.31 7.93 -5.60
CA PHE A 168 3.28 6.88 -5.35
C PHE A 168 3.12 6.47 -3.91
N PHE A 169 3.55 5.27 -3.59
CA PHE A 169 4.13 5.05 -2.28
C PHE A 169 5.53 4.50 -2.54
N ALA A 170 6.53 5.04 -1.84
CA ALA A 170 7.80 4.35 -1.77
C ALA A 170 7.74 3.34 -0.64
N THR A 171 8.20 2.15 -0.95
CA THR A 171 8.49 1.09 0.01
C THR A 171 9.98 0.82 -0.01
N THR A 172 10.58 0.58 1.16
CA THR A 172 11.93 0.08 1.26
C THR A 172 11.89 -1.43 1.06
N TYR A 173 12.46 -1.91 -0.05
CA TYR A 173 12.79 -3.32 -0.18
C TYR A 173 14.21 -3.50 0.33
N ASP A 174 14.36 -4.16 1.48
CA ASP A 174 15.65 -4.72 1.87
C ASP A 174 15.52 -6.23 2.02
N ALA A 175 16.29 -6.97 1.23
CA ALA A 175 16.45 -8.42 1.35
C ALA A 175 16.95 -8.87 2.73
N THR A 176 17.41 -7.96 3.59
CA THR A 176 17.98 -8.21 4.91
C THR A 176 17.14 -7.76 6.10
N ARG A 177 15.93 -7.18 5.89
CA ARG A 177 15.00 -6.75 6.96
C ARG A 177 15.59 -5.77 7.99
N ASN A 178 16.56 -4.95 7.60
CA ASN A 178 17.07 -3.90 8.47
C ASN A 178 16.29 -2.60 8.20
N VAL A 179 15.28 -2.34 9.03
CA VAL A 179 14.65 -1.01 9.21
C VAL A 179 15.74 -0.01 9.65
N TRP A 180 15.70 1.28 9.27
CA TRP A 180 15.83 2.47 10.17
C TRP A 180 15.82 3.86 9.46
N PHE A 181 14.91 4.73 9.97
CA PHE A 181 14.83 6.22 10.04
C PHE A 181 15.09 7.14 8.83
N TYR A 182 14.03 7.86 8.41
CA TYR A 182 14.17 9.16 7.73
C TYR A 182 14.16 10.31 8.75
N HIS A 183 15.21 11.13 8.77
CA HIS A 183 15.22 12.45 9.41
C HIS A 183 14.73 13.49 8.39
N ALA A 184 13.63 14.17 8.72
CA ALA A 184 12.82 14.98 7.81
C ALA A 184 13.35 16.39 7.45
N ASN A 185 14.68 16.64 7.44
CA ASN A 185 15.19 18.02 7.53
C ASN A 185 16.07 18.58 6.41
N ASP A 186 16.16 17.98 5.21
CA ASP A 186 16.89 18.62 4.10
C ASP A 186 16.02 18.77 2.85
N VAL A 187 15.04 19.67 2.92
CA VAL A 187 14.52 20.39 1.75
C VAL A 187 15.14 21.79 1.80
N LEU A 188 15.97 22.12 0.82
CA LEU A 188 16.48 23.48 0.59
C LEU A 188 15.35 24.43 0.19
#